data_AF-A0A2T1FCP8-F1
#
_entry.id   AF-A0A2T1FCP8-F1
#
_cell.length_a   1.000
_cell.length_b   1.000
_cell.length_c   1.000
_cell.angle_alpha   90.00
_cell.angle_beta   90.00
_cell.angle_gamma   90.00
#
_symmetry.space_group_name_H-M   'P 1'
#
loop_
_entity.id
_entity.type
_entity.pdbx_description
1 polymer ?
#
loop_
_entity_poly.entity_id
_entity_poly.type
_entity_poly.pdbx_seq_one_letter_code
_entity_poly.pdbx_strand_id
1 'polypeptide(L)'
;MRSDLNTTETNIEERGYANDLRLEDRLAKFAESPQTGVWNHLDKGQLIEDIRERLTNPYQIQQGEQPFCGPAAVVFELIRKQPDRYIDICQSLYEYGSFDGYTKKIVASGRLCRSYGNLRMPQADWMLLATLRDCANKIVPVHPKAPRLLRELGGITKPWEINGWVRELLGYSQTKSHPTPLAGEFRALQEADNTIKAGGVAFGLINSQGLLGNNSFIVSRFHRVFPNHWVTILGNISIEAPTKITKNKQSRVQFDMYSWGRKIHVNTDASTIRDFFWGVAVGIEGGR
;
A
#
# COMPACT_ATOMS: atom_id res chain seq x y z
N MET A 1 -2.02 -18.63 -28.49
CA MET A 1 -1.76 -17.19 -28.69
C MET A 1 -2.17 -16.45 -27.41
N ARG A 2 -1.33 -16.53 -26.37
CA ARG A 2 -1.50 -15.95 -25.01
C ARG A 2 -0.11 -15.83 -24.34
N SER A 3 0.89 -15.32 -25.07
CA SER A 3 2.26 -15.20 -24.58
C SER A 3 2.70 -13.77 -24.29
N ASP A 4 1.92 -12.77 -24.68
CA ASP A 4 2.45 -11.39 -24.78
C ASP A 4 1.95 -10.47 -23.66
N LEU A 5 1.04 -10.93 -22.79
CA LEU A 5 0.56 -10.17 -21.63
C LEU A 5 1.52 -10.26 -20.42
N ASN A 6 2.38 -11.28 -20.37
CA ASN A 6 3.18 -11.56 -19.18
C ASN A 6 4.53 -10.82 -19.17
N THR A 7 5.05 -10.43 -20.35
CA THR A 7 6.32 -9.72 -20.54
C THR A 7 6.21 -8.21 -20.36
N THR A 8 5.02 -7.63 -20.52
CA THR A 8 4.80 -6.18 -20.30
C THR A 8 4.67 -5.86 -18.81
N GLU A 9 3.95 -6.68 -18.05
CA GLU A 9 3.82 -6.50 -16.60
C GLU A 9 5.17 -6.63 -15.88
N THR A 10 5.98 -7.68 -16.19
CA THR A 10 7.31 -7.87 -15.58
C THR A 10 8.30 -6.73 -15.88
N ASN A 11 8.24 -6.10 -17.06
CA ASN A 11 9.12 -4.97 -17.39
C ASN A 11 8.75 -3.66 -16.67
N ILE A 12 7.45 -3.42 -16.39
CA ILE A 12 6.98 -2.27 -15.62
C ILE A 12 7.35 -2.42 -14.14
N GLU A 13 7.34 -3.65 -13.61
CA GLU A 13 7.72 -3.92 -12.21
C GLU A 13 9.17 -3.55 -11.89
N GLU A 14 10.08 -3.58 -12.87
CA GLU A 14 11.51 -3.29 -12.71
C GLU A 14 11.95 -1.92 -13.24
N ARG A 15 11.24 -1.33 -14.22
CA ARG A 15 11.65 -0.08 -14.90
C ARG A 15 10.65 1.08 -14.78
N GLY A 16 9.52 0.88 -14.10
CA GLY A 16 8.44 1.85 -14.04
C GLY A 16 7.93 2.26 -15.42
N TYR A 17 7.51 3.52 -15.55
CA TYR A 17 6.89 4.10 -16.75
C TYR A 17 7.78 5.15 -17.44
N ALA A 18 9.11 5.05 -17.25
CA ALA A 18 10.10 6.09 -17.61
C ALA A 18 10.14 6.54 -19.09
N ASN A 19 9.31 5.98 -19.97
CA ASN A 19 9.20 6.37 -21.39
C ASN A 19 7.76 6.21 -21.93
N ASP A 20 6.75 6.15 -21.07
CA ASP A 20 5.35 6.13 -21.52
C ASP A 20 4.94 7.56 -21.95
N LEU A 21 5.07 7.84 -23.25
CA LEU A 21 4.76 9.14 -23.85
C LEU A 21 3.35 9.62 -23.53
N ARG A 22 2.39 8.71 -23.38
CA ARG A 22 1.02 9.06 -23.05
C ARG A 22 0.92 9.57 -21.60
N LEU A 23 1.67 9.00 -20.66
CA LEU A 23 1.72 9.51 -19.28
C LEU A 23 2.45 10.85 -19.21
N GLU A 24 3.55 11.02 -19.96
CA GLU A 24 4.22 12.33 -20.06
C GLU A 24 3.31 13.40 -20.67
N ASP A 25 2.56 13.09 -21.73
CA ASP A 25 1.58 14.03 -22.32
C ASP A 25 0.49 14.44 -21.32
N ARG A 26 0.03 13.51 -20.47
CA ARG A 26 -0.93 13.82 -19.41
C ARG A 26 -0.31 14.72 -18.34
N LEU A 27 0.91 14.41 -17.93
CA LEU A 27 1.62 15.19 -16.93
C LEU A 27 1.94 16.60 -17.45
N ALA A 28 2.32 16.74 -18.73
CA ALA A 28 2.51 18.01 -19.41
C ALA A 28 1.21 18.84 -19.42
N LYS A 29 0.07 18.22 -19.76
CA LYS A 29 -1.25 18.90 -19.66
C LYS A 29 -1.57 19.36 -18.25
N PHE A 30 -1.25 18.54 -17.24
CA PHE A 30 -1.40 18.98 -15.85
C PHE A 30 -0.47 20.17 -15.55
N ALA A 31 0.80 20.13 -15.95
CA ALA A 31 1.75 21.23 -15.77
C ALA A 31 1.26 22.54 -16.42
N GLU A 32 0.68 22.45 -17.62
CA GLU A 32 0.13 23.58 -18.39
C GLU A 32 -1.22 24.08 -17.89
N SER A 33 -1.93 23.31 -17.04
CA SER A 33 -3.24 23.73 -16.50
C SER A 33 -3.16 25.11 -15.85
N PRO A 34 -4.02 26.08 -16.22
CA PRO A 34 -3.98 27.43 -15.66
C PRO A 34 -4.56 27.49 -14.23
N GLN A 35 -5.13 26.39 -13.74
CA GLN A 35 -5.80 26.34 -12.45
C GLN A 35 -4.78 26.50 -11.31
N THR A 36 -5.04 27.45 -10.41
CA THR A 36 -4.26 27.61 -9.19
C THR A 36 -4.63 26.53 -8.18
N GLY A 37 -3.64 25.95 -7.53
CA GLY A 37 -3.86 24.93 -6.52
C GLY A 37 -4.52 25.50 -5.26
N VAL A 38 -5.33 24.68 -4.57
CA VAL A 38 -5.95 25.06 -3.30
C VAL A 38 -5.00 24.90 -2.09
N TRP A 39 -3.77 24.49 -2.34
CA TRP A 39 -2.76 24.18 -1.33
C TRP A 39 -1.84 25.36 -1.10
N ASN A 40 -1.81 25.89 0.12
CA ASN A 40 -1.08 27.12 0.43
C ASN A 40 0.44 27.02 0.23
N HIS A 41 1.00 25.81 0.32
CA HIS A 41 2.44 25.58 0.43
C HIS A 41 2.94 24.49 -0.51
N LEU A 42 2.15 24.13 -1.52
CA LEU A 42 2.62 23.22 -2.57
C LEU A 42 2.99 24.02 -3.82
N ASP A 43 4.19 23.78 -4.31
CA ASP A 43 4.70 24.28 -5.58
C ASP A 43 4.30 23.31 -6.70
N LYS A 44 3.65 23.84 -7.74
CA LYS A 44 3.17 23.02 -8.86
C LYS A 44 4.32 22.36 -9.62
N GLY A 45 5.42 23.07 -9.83
CA GLY A 45 6.59 22.54 -10.54
C GLY A 45 7.17 21.34 -9.80
N GLN A 46 7.45 21.50 -8.51
CA GLN A 46 7.94 20.41 -7.66
C GLN A 46 6.95 19.24 -7.61
N LEU A 47 5.65 19.52 -7.51
CA LEU A 47 4.63 18.48 -7.53
C LEU A 47 4.67 17.65 -8.83
N ILE A 48 4.83 18.30 -9.99
CA ILE A 48 4.95 17.63 -11.29
C ILE A 48 6.20 16.76 -11.33
N GLU A 49 7.34 17.26 -10.87
CA GLU A 49 8.58 16.47 -10.79
C GLU A 49 8.42 15.26 -9.87
N ASP A 50 7.85 15.45 -8.68
CA ASP A 50 7.59 14.36 -7.74
C ASP A 50 6.72 13.25 -8.37
N ILE A 51 5.66 13.63 -9.10
CA ILE A 51 4.79 12.69 -9.82
C ILE A 51 5.60 11.92 -10.88
N ARG A 52 6.41 12.63 -11.68
CA ARG A 52 7.27 12.01 -12.70
C ARG A 52 8.23 11.00 -12.09
N GLU A 53 8.84 11.32 -10.95
CA GLU A 53 9.72 10.41 -10.23
C GLU A 53 9.00 9.12 -9.82
N ARG A 54 7.76 9.20 -9.31
CA ARG A 54 6.99 8.00 -8.94
C ARG A 54 6.55 7.18 -10.14
N LEU A 55 6.21 7.83 -11.25
CA LEU A 55 5.90 7.13 -12.49
C LEU A 55 7.16 6.41 -13.02
N THR A 56 8.31 7.06 -12.97
CA THR A 56 9.60 6.47 -13.35
C THR A 56 9.99 5.31 -12.44
N ASN A 57 9.77 5.44 -11.13
CA ASN A 57 10.05 4.41 -10.16
C ASN A 57 9.01 4.42 -9.01
N PRO A 58 8.01 3.52 -9.05
CA PRO A 58 6.95 3.47 -8.03
C PRO A 58 7.49 3.19 -6.61
N TYR A 59 8.68 2.61 -6.50
CA TYR A 59 9.34 2.41 -5.21
C TYR A 59 9.83 3.71 -4.57
N GLN A 60 9.68 4.88 -5.18
CA GLN A 60 10.15 6.12 -4.58
C GLN A 60 9.13 6.83 -3.68
N ILE A 61 7.95 6.24 -3.43
CA ILE A 61 6.99 6.81 -2.46
C ILE A 61 7.64 6.88 -1.07
N GLN A 62 7.61 8.08 -0.49
CA GLN A 62 8.18 8.40 0.81
C GLN A 62 7.06 8.74 1.78
N GLN A 63 6.96 7.98 2.86
CA GLN A 63 5.99 8.23 3.93
C GLN A 63 6.51 9.15 5.05
N GLY A 64 7.78 9.56 4.99
CA GLY A 64 8.46 10.30 6.05
C GLY A 64 8.41 9.57 7.41
N GLU A 65 8.44 10.35 8.49
CA GLU A 65 8.27 9.85 9.87
C GLU A 65 6.79 9.74 10.28
N GLN A 66 5.87 9.96 9.35
CA GLN A 66 4.43 9.98 9.62
C GLN A 66 3.81 8.58 9.52
N PRO A 67 2.67 8.33 10.21
CA PRO A 67 1.97 7.04 10.15
C PRO A 67 1.23 6.87 8.80
N PHE A 68 1.95 6.90 7.67
CA PHE A 68 1.40 6.76 6.32
C PHE A 68 1.71 5.40 5.67
N CYS A 69 2.17 4.39 6.41
CA CYS A 69 2.52 3.08 5.83
C CYS A 69 1.34 2.43 5.08
N GLY A 70 0.12 2.50 5.63
CA GLY A 70 -1.08 2.01 4.95
C GLY A 70 -1.41 2.79 3.67
N PRO A 71 -1.57 4.13 3.73
CA PRO A 71 -1.72 4.95 2.53
C PRO A 71 -0.65 4.70 1.47
N ALA A 72 0.62 4.64 1.87
CA ALA A 72 1.75 4.46 0.96
C ALA A 72 1.72 3.10 0.26
N ALA A 73 1.34 2.03 0.98
CA ALA A 73 1.17 0.71 0.40
C ALA A 73 0.08 0.69 -0.69
N VAL A 74 -1.07 1.33 -0.44
CA VAL A 74 -2.16 1.39 -1.43
C VAL A 74 -1.82 2.30 -2.62
N VAL A 75 -1.20 3.45 -2.38
CA VAL A 75 -0.76 4.37 -3.44
C VAL A 75 0.31 3.73 -4.31
N PHE A 76 1.21 2.92 -3.74
CA PHE A 76 2.17 2.14 -4.51
C PHE A 76 1.49 1.22 -5.54
N GLU A 77 0.43 0.50 -5.15
CA GLU A 77 -0.35 -0.31 -6.08
C GLU A 77 -1.14 0.55 -7.08
N LEU A 78 -1.63 1.73 -6.68
CA LEU A 78 -2.30 2.67 -7.59
C LEU A 78 -1.35 3.08 -8.72
N ILE A 79 -0.11 3.43 -8.40
CA ILE A 79 0.89 3.82 -9.40
C ILE A 79 1.25 2.62 -10.29
N ARG A 80 1.48 1.44 -9.69
CA ARG A 80 1.84 0.24 -10.45
C ARG A 80 0.74 -0.32 -11.33
N LYS A 81 -0.53 -0.15 -10.98
CA LYS A 81 -1.65 -0.75 -11.71
C LYS A 81 -2.44 0.25 -12.54
N GLN A 82 -2.52 1.51 -12.13
CA GLN A 82 -3.36 2.55 -12.74
C GLN A 82 -2.66 3.93 -12.72
N PRO A 83 -1.51 4.09 -13.41
CA PRO A 83 -0.69 5.31 -13.37
C PRO A 83 -1.43 6.55 -13.89
N ASP A 84 -2.31 6.42 -14.88
CA ASP A 84 -3.15 7.55 -15.34
C ASP A 84 -4.05 8.07 -14.24
N ARG A 85 -4.66 7.14 -13.50
CA ARG A 85 -5.55 7.48 -12.40
C ARG A 85 -4.78 8.14 -11.27
N TYR A 86 -3.52 7.75 -11.04
CA TYR A 86 -2.64 8.46 -10.12
C TYR A 86 -2.45 9.93 -10.53
N ILE A 87 -2.14 10.20 -11.81
CA ILE A 87 -2.03 11.58 -12.33
C ILE A 87 -3.34 12.35 -12.13
N ASP A 88 -4.47 11.74 -12.49
CA ASP A 88 -5.79 12.38 -12.38
C ASP A 88 -6.15 12.73 -10.94
N ILE A 89 -5.84 11.83 -10.01
CA ILE A 89 -6.03 12.04 -8.57
C ILE A 89 -5.13 13.18 -8.10
N CYS A 90 -3.85 13.17 -8.46
CA CYS A 90 -2.91 14.23 -8.06
C CYS A 90 -3.32 15.60 -8.61
N GLN A 91 -3.69 15.68 -9.88
CA GLN A 91 -4.19 16.91 -10.50
C GLN A 91 -5.45 17.41 -9.80
N SER A 92 -6.48 16.56 -9.68
CA SER A 92 -7.75 16.95 -9.08
C SER A 92 -7.58 17.39 -7.62
N LEU A 93 -6.73 16.67 -6.88
CA LEU A 93 -6.44 17.00 -5.50
C LEU A 93 -5.70 18.33 -5.38
N TYR A 94 -4.73 18.62 -6.25
CA TYR A 94 -4.03 19.91 -6.28
C TYR A 94 -4.98 21.06 -6.62
N GLU A 95 -5.73 20.92 -7.71
CA GLU A 95 -6.58 21.97 -8.28
C GLU A 95 -7.86 22.24 -7.47
N TYR A 96 -8.45 21.21 -6.87
CA TYR A 96 -9.78 21.28 -6.24
C TYR A 96 -9.82 20.78 -4.79
N GLY A 97 -8.70 20.29 -4.24
CA GLY A 97 -8.66 19.69 -2.89
C GLY A 97 -9.47 18.41 -2.79
N SER A 98 -9.85 17.80 -3.91
CA SER A 98 -10.69 16.62 -3.95
C SER A 98 -10.53 15.82 -5.23
N PHE A 99 -10.88 14.54 -5.20
CA PHE A 99 -10.93 13.68 -6.36
C PHE A 99 -12.10 12.69 -6.24
N ASP A 100 -12.55 12.16 -7.37
CA ASP A 100 -13.60 11.14 -7.38
C ASP A 100 -13.01 9.73 -7.23
N GLY A 101 -13.31 9.11 -6.09
CA GLY A 101 -13.16 7.67 -5.91
C GLY A 101 -14.19 6.92 -6.76
N TYR A 102 -14.05 5.59 -6.86
CA TYR A 102 -14.97 4.78 -7.66
C TYR A 102 -16.43 4.84 -7.20
N THR A 103 -16.69 5.06 -5.91
CA THR A 103 -18.06 5.14 -5.36
C THR A 103 -18.35 6.44 -4.62
N LYS A 104 -17.32 7.18 -4.20
CA LYS A 104 -17.50 8.42 -3.45
C LYS A 104 -16.43 9.47 -3.77
N LYS A 105 -16.79 10.73 -3.60
CA LYS A 105 -15.83 11.84 -3.64
C LYS A 105 -14.97 11.87 -2.38
N ILE A 106 -13.66 12.01 -2.56
CA ILE A 106 -12.68 12.15 -1.48
C ILE A 106 -12.22 13.60 -1.44
N VAL A 107 -12.28 14.21 -0.25
CA VAL A 107 -12.05 15.66 -0.07
C VAL A 107 -11.09 15.90 1.08
N ALA A 108 -9.97 16.54 0.79
CA ALA A 108 -9.02 17.05 1.77
C ALA A 108 -9.69 18.14 2.62
N SER A 109 -9.48 18.12 3.93
CA SER A 109 -9.99 19.20 4.77
C SER A 109 -9.28 20.52 4.43
N GLY A 110 -10.01 21.63 4.54
CA GLY A 110 -9.39 22.95 4.37
C GLY A 110 -8.25 23.20 5.37
N ARG A 111 -8.27 22.54 6.54
CA ARG A 111 -7.15 22.56 7.48
C ARG A 111 -5.91 21.91 6.90
N LEU A 112 -6.06 20.77 6.23
CA LEU A 112 -4.97 20.09 5.55
C LEU A 112 -4.43 20.91 4.37
N CYS A 113 -5.29 21.48 3.51
CA CYS A 113 -4.82 22.31 2.39
C CYS A 113 -4.03 23.57 2.86
N ARG A 114 -4.31 24.05 4.07
CA ARG A 114 -3.62 25.17 4.72
C ARG A 114 -2.48 24.74 5.64
N SER A 115 -2.14 23.44 5.72
CA SER A 115 -1.08 22.96 6.59
C SER A 115 0.27 23.53 6.15
N TYR A 116 1.04 24.05 7.11
CA TYR A 116 2.36 24.66 6.88
C TYR A 116 3.47 23.82 7.52
N GLY A 117 4.69 23.92 6.99
CA GLY A 117 5.89 23.33 7.57
C GLY A 117 6.84 22.74 6.53
N ASN A 118 8.05 22.43 6.96
CA ASN A 118 8.94 21.59 6.16
C ASN A 118 8.34 20.18 6.13
N LEU A 119 7.78 19.80 4.98
CA LEU A 119 7.10 18.52 4.80
C LEU A 119 8.03 17.34 5.06
N ARG A 120 9.35 17.53 4.92
CA ARG A 120 10.39 16.47 5.01
C ARG A 120 10.02 15.23 4.16
N MET A 121 9.26 15.46 3.10
CA MET A 121 8.80 14.47 2.15
C MET A 121 8.37 15.18 0.86
N PRO A 122 8.37 14.48 -0.28
CA PRO A 122 7.89 15.00 -1.55
C PRO A 122 6.43 15.45 -1.46
N GLN A 123 6.11 16.52 -2.18
CA GLN A 123 4.83 17.21 -2.15
C GLN A 123 3.69 16.33 -2.67
N ALA A 124 3.95 15.55 -3.72
CA ALA A 124 2.97 14.58 -4.23
C ALA A 124 2.58 13.54 -3.16
N ASP A 125 3.58 13.04 -2.43
CA ASP A 125 3.36 12.05 -1.36
C ASP A 125 2.65 12.69 -0.18
N TRP A 126 3.06 13.88 0.27
CA TRP A 126 2.34 14.59 1.34
C TRP A 126 0.88 14.79 0.98
N MET A 127 0.62 15.38 -0.19
CA MET A 127 -0.71 15.75 -0.64
C MET A 127 -1.65 14.53 -0.64
N LEU A 128 -1.23 13.44 -1.28
CA LEU A 128 -2.08 12.26 -1.41
C LEU A 128 -2.17 11.46 -0.10
N LEU A 129 -1.04 11.14 0.54
CA LEU A 129 -1.02 10.30 1.73
C LEU A 129 -1.69 10.98 2.93
N ALA A 130 -1.46 12.28 3.12
CA ALA A 130 -2.11 13.05 4.17
C ALA A 130 -3.61 13.20 3.90
N THR A 131 -4.03 13.35 2.65
CA THR A 131 -5.46 13.38 2.30
C THR A 131 -6.13 12.06 2.67
N LEU A 132 -5.56 10.91 2.28
CA LEU A 132 -6.12 9.60 2.62
C LEU A 132 -6.25 9.40 4.14
N ARG A 133 -5.27 9.89 4.90
CA ARG A 133 -5.32 9.86 6.36
C ARG A 133 -6.39 10.80 6.94
N ASP A 134 -6.45 12.05 6.47
CA ASP A 134 -7.41 13.08 6.91
C ASP A 134 -8.86 12.66 6.67
N CYS A 135 -9.13 11.98 5.56
CA CYS A 135 -10.48 11.53 5.19
C CYS A 135 -10.79 10.06 5.55
N ALA A 136 -9.92 9.35 6.27
CA ALA A 136 -10.09 7.90 6.48
C ALA A 136 -11.43 7.53 7.12
N ASN A 137 -11.92 8.33 8.08
CA ASN A 137 -13.26 8.18 8.67
C ASN A 137 -14.42 8.45 7.69
N LYS A 138 -14.19 9.25 6.64
CA LYS A 138 -15.16 9.49 5.56
C LYS A 138 -15.16 8.35 4.53
N ILE A 139 -13.98 7.77 4.28
CA ILE A 139 -13.84 6.66 3.34
C ILE A 139 -14.42 5.38 3.93
N VAL A 140 -14.28 5.16 5.24
CA VAL A 140 -14.72 3.91 5.87
C VAL A 140 -15.51 4.15 7.15
N PRO A 141 -16.76 3.68 7.22
CA PRO A 141 -17.51 3.73 8.48
C PRO A 141 -16.86 2.82 9.52
N VAL A 142 -16.77 3.30 10.77
CA VAL A 142 -16.21 2.55 11.89
C VAL A 142 -16.96 1.22 12.06
N HIS A 143 -16.25 0.10 11.97
CA HIS A 143 -16.89 -1.21 12.02
C HIS A 143 -17.00 -1.76 13.46
N PRO A 144 -18.21 -2.01 14.00
CA PRO A 144 -18.39 -2.40 15.40
C PRO A 144 -17.86 -3.80 15.72
N LYS A 145 -17.81 -4.69 14.71
CA LYS A 145 -17.39 -6.10 14.87
C LYS A 145 -15.89 -6.35 14.59
N ALA A 146 -15.09 -5.30 14.41
CA ALA A 146 -13.65 -5.50 14.29
C ALA A 146 -13.07 -6.12 15.58
N PRO A 147 -12.11 -7.06 15.50
CA PRO A 147 -11.44 -7.61 16.67
C PRO A 147 -10.98 -6.49 17.61
N ARG A 148 -11.26 -6.64 18.92
CA ARG A 148 -10.95 -5.63 19.94
C ARG A 148 -9.49 -5.17 19.87
N LEU A 149 -8.58 -6.11 19.69
CA LEU A 149 -7.16 -5.86 19.51
C LEU A 149 -6.86 -4.91 18.34
N LEU A 150 -7.52 -5.08 17.20
CA LEU A 150 -7.36 -4.20 16.04
C LEU A 150 -8.00 -2.83 16.27
N ARG A 151 -9.02 -2.72 17.13
CA ARG A 151 -9.62 -1.43 17.51
C ARG A 151 -8.69 -0.61 18.40
N GLU A 152 -8.01 -1.25 19.36
CA GLU A 152 -7.17 -0.59 20.38
C GLU A 152 -5.81 -0.05 19.88
N LEU A 153 -5.35 -0.45 18.68
CA LEU A 153 -4.10 0.04 18.09
C LEU A 153 -4.20 1.49 17.57
N GLY A 154 -4.37 2.47 18.43
CA GLY A 154 -4.43 3.88 18.05
C GLY A 154 -3.18 4.30 17.24
N GLY A 155 -3.38 4.89 16.06
CA GLY A 155 -2.29 5.40 15.21
C GLY A 155 -1.86 4.51 14.04
N ILE A 156 -2.21 3.22 14.02
CA ILE A 156 -2.01 2.38 12.83
C ILE A 156 -3.24 2.43 11.91
N THR A 157 -3.01 2.37 10.60
CA THR A 157 -4.09 2.11 9.64
C THR A 157 -4.81 0.82 9.99
N LYS A 158 -6.13 0.85 9.95
CA LYS A 158 -6.98 -0.31 10.22
C LYS A 158 -7.26 -1.07 8.93
N PRO A 159 -7.47 -2.40 8.97
CA PRO A 159 -7.72 -3.18 7.75
C PRO A 159 -8.92 -2.69 6.93
N TRP A 160 -9.95 -2.16 7.60
CA TRP A 160 -11.10 -1.61 6.89
C TRP A 160 -10.75 -0.33 6.13
N GLU A 161 -9.86 0.52 6.64
CA GLU A 161 -9.35 1.70 5.93
C GLU A 161 -8.61 1.28 4.64
N ILE A 162 -7.75 0.25 4.72
CA ILE A 162 -7.12 -0.35 3.53
C ILE A 162 -8.17 -0.80 2.53
N ASN A 163 -9.17 -1.59 2.95
CA ASN A 163 -10.23 -2.04 2.05
C ASN A 163 -11.00 -0.88 1.40
N GLY A 164 -11.25 0.19 2.16
CA GLY A 164 -11.88 1.40 1.63
C GLY A 164 -11.05 2.07 0.56
N TRP A 165 -9.76 2.28 0.80
CA TRP A 165 -8.86 2.87 -0.20
C TRP A 165 -8.68 1.98 -1.40
N VAL A 166 -8.57 0.66 -1.22
CA VAL A 166 -8.51 -0.30 -2.32
C VAL A 166 -9.74 -0.20 -3.22
N ARG A 167 -10.93 -0.06 -2.63
CA ARG A 167 -12.16 0.14 -3.41
C ARG A 167 -12.19 1.49 -4.13
N GLU A 168 -11.88 2.58 -3.44
CA GLU A 168 -12.04 3.93 -3.99
C GLU A 168 -10.92 4.37 -4.93
N LEU A 169 -9.69 3.90 -4.71
CA LEU A 169 -8.53 4.26 -5.53
C LEU A 169 -8.32 3.25 -6.66
N LEU A 170 -8.42 1.93 -6.36
CA LEU A 170 -8.13 0.88 -7.34
C LEU A 170 -9.37 0.29 -8.01
N GLY A 171 -10.57 0.56 -7.51
CA GLY A 171 -11.81 0.06 -8.13
C GLY A 171 -12.13 -1.41 -7.84
N TYR A 172 -11.32 -2.05 -6.99
CA TYR A 172 -11.56 -3.43 -6.57
C TYR A 172 -12.75 -3.49 -5.62
N SER A 173 -13.88 -3.94 -6.15
CA SER A 173 -15.15 -4.00 -5.42
C SER A 173 -15.19 -5.15 -4.40
N GLN A 174 -14.44 -6.23 -4.64
CA GLN A 174 -14.32 -7.35 -3.73
C GLN A 174 -13.08 -7.20 -2.84
N THR A 175 -13.28 -6.67 -1.63
CA THR A 175 -12.23 -6.47 -0.63
C THR A 175 -12.47 -7.34 0.59
N LYS A 176 -11.45 -8.04 1.08
CA LYS A 176 -11.53 -8.89 2.28
C LYS A 176 -10.32 -8.68 3.18
N SER A 177 -10.48 -8.91 4.47
CA SER A 177 -9.37 -8.94 5.41
C SER A 177 -9.34 -10.26 6.16
N HIS A 178 -8.16 -10.84 6.30
CA HIS A 178 -7.89 -12.09 6.99
C HIS A 178 -6.98 -11.79 8.18
N PRO A 179 -7.53 -11.38 9.34
CA PRO A 179 -6.74 -11.11 10.53
C PRO A 179 -6.21 -12.42 11.13
N THR A 180 -4.96 -12.42 11.58
CA THR A 180 -4.29 -13.61 12.14
C THR A 180 -3.71 -13.36 13.54
N PRO A 181 -4.47 -12.76 14.48
CA PRO A 181 -3.95 -12.42 15.81
C PRO A 181 -3.65 -13.64 16.68
N LEU A 182 -4.19 -14.81 16.32
CA LEU A 182 -4.04 -16.09 17.03
C LEU A 182 -3.40 -17.15 16.14
N ALA A 183 -3.99 -17.41 14.97
CA ALA A 183 -3.50 -18.33 13.94
C ALA A 183 -4.13 -17.98 12.58
N GLY A 184 -3.65 -18.62 11.51
CA GLY A 184 -4.21 -18.53 10.16
C GLY A 184 -3.33 -17.83 9.14
N GLU A 185 -2.12 -17.45 9.52
CA GLU A 185 -1.08 -16.77 8.75
C GLU A 185 -0.79 -17.44 7.40
N PHE A 186 -0.64 -18.76 7.35
CA PHE A 186 -0.39 -19.46 6.08
C PHE A 186 -1.60 -19.46 5.15
N ARG A 187 -2.81 -19.56 5.72
CA ARG A 187 -4.03 -19.42 4.93
C ARG A 187 -4.17 -17.98 4.40
N ALA A 188 -3.90 -16.98 5.23
CA ALA A 188 -3.89 -15.59 4.83
C ALA A 188 -2.88 -15.32 3.70
N LEU A 189 -1.66 -15.86 3.79
CA LEU A 189 -0.67 -15.78 2.72
C LEU A 189 -1.11 -16.52 1.44
N GLN A 190 -1.79 -17.66 1.56
CA GLN A 190 -2.34 -18.36 0.40
C GLN A 190 -3.48 -17.55 -0.27
N GLU A 191 -4.34 -16.89 0.51
CA GLU A 191 -5.37 -15.99 -0.04
C GLU A 191 -4.73 -14.78 -0.74
N ALA A 192 -3.64 -14.24 -0.18
CA ALA A 192 -2.85 -13.19 -0.82
C ALA A 192 -2.29 -13.66 -2.17
N ASP A 193 -1.66 -14.84 -2.20
CA ASP A 193 -1.09 -15.46 -3.40
C ASP A 193 -2.15 -15.67 -4.48
N ASN A 194 -3.29 -16.25 -4.10
CA ASN A 194 -4.41 -16.47 -5.01
C ASN A 194 -4.96 -15.15 -5.57
N THR A 195 -5.06 -14.11 -4.72
CA THR A 195 -5.58 -12.80 -5.13
C THR A 195 -4.62 -12.10 -6.12
N ILE A 196 -3.32 -12.09 -5.81
CA ILE A 196 -2.29 -11.48 -6.67
C ILE A 196 -2.25 -12.19 -8.02
N LYS A 197 -2.24 -13.54 -8.02
CA LYS A 197 -2.26 -14.35 -9.25
C LYS A 197 -3.49 -14.12 -10.12
N ALA A 198 -4.61 -13.71 -9.52
CA ALA A 198 -5.83 -13.36 -10.21
C ALA A 198 -5.89 -11.87 -10.63
N GLY A 199 -4.76 -11.14 -10.54
CA GLY A 199 -4.65 -9.74 -10.95
C GLY A 199 -5.03 -8.72 -9.87
N GLY A 200 -5.37 -9.18 -8.67
CA GLY A 200 -5.69 -8.32 -7.52
C GLY A 200 -4.45 -7.82 -6.77
N VAL A 201 -4.68 -7.33 -5.55
CA VAL A 201 -3.68 -6.76 -4.65
C VAL A 201 -3.78 -7.33 -3.25
N ALA A 202 -2.66 -7.35 -2.53
CA ALA A 202 -2.60 -7.79 -1.14
C ALA A 202 -1.71 -6.89 -0.29
N PHE A 203 -2.15 -6.61 0.94
CA PHE A 203 -1.46 -5.76 1.90
C PHE A 203 -1.30 -6.49 3.22
N GLY A 204 -0.06 -6.71 3.66
CA GLY A 204 0.25 -7.38 4.91
C GLY A 204 0.29 -6.42 6.08
N LEU A 205 -0.33 -6.81 7.21
CA LEU A 205 -0.14 -6.14 8.49
C LEU A 205 0.89 -6.92 9.30
N ILE A 206 1.98 -6.27 9.68
CA ILE A 206 3.13 -6.93 10.29
C ILE A 206 3.61 -6.19 11.55
N ASN A 207 4.38 -6.89 12.37
CA ASN A 207 5.37 -6.24 13.23
C ASN A 207 6.68 -6.16 12.44
N SER A 208 7.08 -4.96 12.04
CA SER A 208 8.22 -4.76 11.16
C SER A 208 9.57 -5.07 11.81
N GLN A 209 9.73 -4.81 13.11
CA GLN A 209 10.97 -5.12 13.83
C GLN A 209 11.16 -6.64 13.96
N GLY A 210 10.11 -7.38 14.29
CA GLY A 210 10.18 -8.83 14.43
C GLY A 210 10.28 -9.57 13.09
N LEU A 211 9.61 -9.07 12.05
CA LEU A 211 9.64 -9.73 10.74
C LEU A 211 10.86 -9.34 9.89
N LEU A 212 11.31 -8.09 9.94
CA LEU A 212 12.33 -7.53 9.04
C LEU A 212 13.62 -7.10 9.77
N GLY A 213 13.64 -7.12 11.11
CA GLY A 213 14.84 -6.77 11.87
C GLY A 213 15.90 -7.87 11.82
N ASN A 214 17.18 -7.47 11.91
CA ASN A 214 18.26 -8.40 12.17
C ASN A 214 18.12 -8.91 13.61
N ASN A 215 17.67 -10.16 13.76
CA ASN A 215 17.36 -10.78 15.05
C ASN A 215 18.57 -10.82 16.01
N SER A 216 18.67 -9.82 16.89
CA SER A 216 19.37 -9.93 18.19
C SER A 216 18.44 -9.74 19.38
N PHE A 217 17.14 -9.52 19.16
CA PHE A 217 16.19 -9.50 20.26
C PHE A 217 15.81 -10.95 20.60
N ILE A 218 16.21 -11.40 21.79
CA ILE A 218 15.62 -12.56 22.44
C ILE A 218 14.17 -12.16 22.78
N VAL A 219 13.29 -12.26 21.79
CA VAL A 219 11.85 -12.18 22.02
C VAL A 219 11.50 -13.50 22.70
N SER A 220 11.32 -13.42 24.02
CA SER A 220 10.69 -14.47 24.81
C SER A 220 9.48 -15.02 24.05
N ARG A 221 9.34 -16.36 23.99
CA ARG A 221 8.22 -17.10 23.38
C ARG A 221 6.82 -16.68 23.87
N PHE A 222 6.74 -15.74 24.82
CA PHE A 222 5.53 -15.22 25.41
C PHE A 222 5.11 -13.81 24.92
N HIS A 223 5.93 -13.10 24.13
CA HIS A 223 5.58 -11.76 23.65
C HIS A 223 5.36 -11.72 22.13
N ARG A 224 4.09 -11.92 21.70
CA ARG A 224 3.63 -11.43 20.40
C ARG A 224 3.65 -9.90 20.46
N VAL A 225 4.56 -9.27 19.72
CA VAL A 225 4.63 -7.81 19.65
C VAL A 225 3.54 -7.32 18.72
N PHE A 226 2.77 -6.32 19.16
CA PHE A 226 1.66 -5.74 18.40
C PHE A 226 2.09 -5.32 16.98
N PRO A 227 1.17 -5.38 15.99
CA PRO A 227 1.50 -4.93 14.64
C PRO A 227 1.69 -3.42 14.62
N ASN A 228 2.63 -2.96 13.80
CA ASN A 228 3.02 -1.56 13.71
C ASN A 228 3.13 -1.05 12.26
N HIS A 229 3.03 -1.93 11.25
CA HIS A 229 3.37 -1.56 9.89
C HIS A 229 2.52 -2.28 8.83
N TRP A 230 2.17 -1.56 7.77
CA TRP A 230 1.55 -2.11 6.57
C TRP A 230 2.55 -2.17 5.44
N VAL A 231 2.50 -3.26 4.67
CA VAL A 231 3.33 -3.51 3.50
C VAL A 231 2.46 -3.97 2.34
N THR A 232 2.91 -3.77 1.11
CA THR A 232 2.27 -4.40 -0.06
C THR A 232 2.96 -5.73 -0.31
N ILE A 233 2.20 -6.81 -0.43
CA ILE A 233 2.75 -8.12 -0.82
C ILE A 233 2.74 -8.20 -2.34
N LEU A 234 3.91 -8.42 -2.94
CA LEU A 234 4.11 -8.38 -4.39
C LEU A 234 3.94 -9.75 -5.05
N GLY A 235 4.08 -10.84 -4.28
CA GLY A 235 4.01 -12.20 -4.78
C GLY A 235 5.24 -13.01 -4.40
N ASN A 236 5.62 -13.96 -5.25
CA ASN A 236 6.69 -14.94 -4.98
C ASN A 236 6.49 -15.69 -3.66
N ILE A 237 5.22 -15.94 -3.31
CA ILE A 237 4.85 -16.57 -2.05
C ILE A 237 5.15 -18.06 -2.15
N SER A 238 6.01 -18.54 -1.27
CA SER A 238 6.34 -19.96 -1.12
C SER A 238 6.32 -20.34 0.35
N ILE A 239 5.61 -21.42 0.67
CA ILE A 239 5.51 -21.98 2.03
C ILE A 239 5.97 -23.43 1.93
N GLU A 240 7.15 -23.73 2.46
CA GLU A 240 7.70 -25.08 2.40
C GLU A 240 6.92 -26.02 3.33
N ALA A 241 6.48 -27.16 2.79
CA ALA A 241 5.82 -28.18 3.60
C ALA A 241 6.80 -28.77 4.63
N PRO A 242 6.36 -29.04 5.87
CA PRO A 242 7.20 -29.73 6.84
C PRO A 242 7.47 -31.16 6.34
N THR A 243 8.75 -31.50 6.21
CA THR A 243 9.23 -32.84 5.85
C THR A 243 9.54 -33.65 7.11
N LYS A 244 9.69 -34.98 6.97
CA LYS A 244 10.13 -35.84 8.08
C LYS A 244 11.47 -35.41 8.69
N ILE A 245 12.35 -34.78 7.91
CA ILE A 245 13.67 -34.28 8.32
C ILE A 245 13.55 -32.90 8.98
N THR A 246 12.58 -32.07 8.55
CA THR A 246 12.33 -30.73 9.08
C THR A 246 11.29 -30.70 10.20
N LYS A 247 10.85 -31.83 10.77
CA LYS A 247 10.01 -31.81 11.99
C LYS A 247 10.60 -30.98 13.14
N ASN A 248 11.93 -30.84 13.18
CA ASN A 248 12.66 -30.03 14.16
C ASN A 248 13.23 -28.71 13.59
N LYS A 249 13.11 -28.46 12.28
CA LYS A 249 13.50 -27.20 11.61
C LYS A 249 12.25 -26.59 11.00
N GLN A 250 11.79 -25.48 11.56
CA GLN A 250 10.54 -24.84 11.13
C GLN A 250 10.50 -24.64 9.61
N SER A 251 9.34 -24.84 8.99
CA SER A 251 9.11 -24.59 7.56
C SER A 251 9.59 -23.20 7.15
N ARG A 252 10.20 -23.05 5.97
CA ARG A 252 10.55 -21.74 5.42
C ARG A 252 9.35 -21.10 4.73
N VAL A 253 9.28 -19.78 4.83
CA VAL A 253 8.30 -18.94 4.17
C VAL A 253 9.01 -17.81 3.46
N GLN A 254 8.68 -17.64 2.18
CA GLN A 254 9.31 -16.67 1.30
C GLN A 254 8.24 -15.87 0.57
N PHE A 255 8.47 -14.58 0.38
CA PHE A 255 7.65 -13.71 -0.46
C PHE A 255 8.34 -12.36 -0.66
N ASP A 256 7.94 -11.65 -1.71
CA ASP A 256 8.39 -10.28 -1.96
C ASP A 256 7.35 -9.28 -1.44
N MET A 257 7.84 -8.18 -0.88
CA MET A 257 6.99 -7.08 -0.43
C MET A 257 7.58 -5.72 -0.82
N TYR A 258 6.71 -4.72 -0.92
CA TYR A 258 7.09 -3.31 -0.92
C TYR A 258 6.94 -2.71 0.48
N SER A 259 7.98 -2.03 0.94
CA SER A 259 7.99 -1.27 2.19
C SER A 259 9.11 -0.24 2.19
N TRP A 260 8.86 0.95 2.73
CA TRP A 260 9.84 2.04 2.86
C TRP A 260 10.62 2.34 1.57
N GLY A 261 9.89 2.47 0.47
CA GLY A 261 10.49 2.89 -0.78
C GLY A 261 11.39 1.85 -1.45
N ARG A 262 11.20 0.56 -1.15
CA ARG A 262 11.98 -0.52 -1.79
C ARG A 262 11.26 -1.86 -1.81
N LYS A 263 11.71 -2.72 -2.71
CA LYS A 263 11.39 -4.15 -2.70
C LYS A 263 12.21 -4.83 -1.61
N ILE A 264 11.56 -5.67 -0.81
CA ILE A 264 12.18 -6.48 0.23
C ILE A 264 11.80 -7.93 -0.03
N HIS A 265 12.81 -8.80 -0.15
CA HIS A 265 12.62 -10.24 -0.19
C HIS A 265 12.62 -10.78 1.23
N VAL A 266 11.48 -11.32 1.68
CA VAL A 266 11.38 -12.02 2.97
C VAL A 266 11.69 -13.48 2.75
N ASN A 267 12.57 -14.02 3.57
CA ASN A 267 12.88 -15.43 3.64
C ASN A 267 13.13 -15.81 5.10
N THR A 268 12.11 -16.33 5.77
CA THR A 268 12.12 -16.55 7.22
C THR A 268 11.48 -17.88 7.60
N ASP A 269 11.55 -18.23 8.88
CA ASP A 269 10.94 -19.44 9.40
C ASP A 269 9.45 -19.23 9.73
N ALA A 270 8.68 -20.32 9.68
CA ALA A 270 7.26 -20.35 9.95
C ALA A 270 6.87 -19.87 11.36
N SER A 271 7.77 -19.93 12.36
CA SER A 271 7.46 -19.27 13.65
C SER A 271 7.50 -17.76 13.55
N THR A 272 8.47 -17.19 12.83
CA THR A 272 8.57 -15.73 12.63
C THR A 272 7.30 -15.19 11.98
N ILE A 273 6.75 -15.91 10.99
CA ILE A 273 5.46 -15.57 10.39
C ILE A 273 4.32 -15.67 11.41
N ARG A 274 4.25 -16.75 12.19
CA ARG A 274 3.23 -16.91 13.24
C ARG A 274 3.25 -15.83 14.32
N ASP A 275 4.43 -15.30 14.63
CA ASP A 275 4.62 -14.36 15.73
C ASP A 275 4.44 -12.90 15.28
N PHE A 276 4.75 -12.59 14.01
CA PHE A 276 4.85 -11.21 13.52
C PHE A 276 3.99 -10.88 12.30
N PHE A 277 3.30 -11.84 11.70
CA PHE A 277 2.32 -11.61 10.63
C PHE A 277 0.90 -11.59 11.21
N TRP A 278 0.27 -10.41 11.18
CA TRP A 278 -0.99 -10.12 11.86
C TRP A 278 -2.21 -10.15 10.95
N GLY A 279 -2.00 -10.30 9.65
CA GLY A 279 -3.04 -10.59 8.68
C GLY A 279 -2.77 -9.96 7.33
N VAL A 280 -3.72 -10.17 6.41
CA VAL A 280 -3.69 -9.55 5.09
C VAL A 280 -5.02 -8.87 4.79
N ALA A 281 -4.98 -7.75 4.08
CA ALA A 281 -6.12 -7.18 3.37
C ALA A 281 -5.92 -7.40 1.87
N VAL A 282 -6.93 -7.91 1.18
CA VAL A 282 -6.86 -8.26 -0.25
C VAL A 282 -7.98 -7.55 -1.01
N GLY A 283 -7.74 -7.25 -2.28
CA GLY A 283 -8.70 -6.66 -3.19
C GLY A 283 -8.59 -7.23 -4.59
N ILE A 284 -9.72 -7.51 -5.22
CA ILE A 284 -9.81 -7.95 -6.61
C ILE A 284 -11.04 -7.35 -7.30
N GLU A 285 -11.02 -7.31 -8.63
CA GLU A 285 -12.21 -6.99 -9.42
C GLU A 285 -13.37 -7.93 -9.05
N GLY A 286 -14.57 -7.36 -8.90
CA GLY A 286 -15.77 -8.18 -8.82
C GLY A 286 -16.10 -8.72 -10.20
N GLY A 287 -16.28 -10.04 -10.31
CA GLY A 287 -16.85 -10.65 -11.51
C GLY A 287 -18.17 -9.95 -11.85
N ARG A 288 -18.26 -9.44 -13.09
CA ARG A 288 -19.52 -8.94 -13.65
C ARG A 288 -20.45 -10.11 -13.94
#